data_AF-A0A255UPU1-F1
#
_entry.id   AF-A0A255UPU1-F1
#
_cell.length_a   1.000
_cell.length_b   1.000
_cell.length_c   1.000
_cell.angle_alpha   90.00
_cell.angle_beta   90.00
_cell.angle_gamma   90.00
#
_symmetry.space_group_name_H-M   'P 1'
#
loop_
_entity.id
_entity.type
_entity.pdbx_description
1 polymer ?
#
loop_
_entity_poly.entity_id
_entity_poly.type
_entity_poly.pdbx_seq_one_letter_code
_entity_poly.pdbx_strand_id
1 'polypeptide(L)' 'MNIDTVDFITYCIGNLSRKLNLCPKEVYHRLKSSGILSGYIIPSYDVLHTFGKDYLVEDLIDYMKEKGVIG' A
#
# COMPACT_ATOMS: atom_id res chain seq x y z
N MET A 1 4.45 -14.61 -7.29
CA MET A 1 4.41 -13.15 -7.46
C MET A 1 5.01 -12.85 -8.82
N ASN A 2 4.25 -12.26 -9.73
CA ASN A 2 4.78 -11.86 -11.04
C ASN A 2 5.42 -10.46 -10.92
N ILE A 3 6.08 -10.01 -11.98
CA ILE A 3 6.76 -8.71 -12.01
C ILE A 3 5.78 -7.55 -11.83
N ASP A 4 4.58 -7.65 -12.42
CA ASP A 4 3.54 -6.60 -12.32
C ASP A 4 3.10 -6.35 -10.88
N THR A 5 2.95 -7.43 -10.09
CA THR A 5 2.61 -7.31 -8.66
C THR A 5 3.74 -6.63 -7.88
N VAL A 6 5.00 -6.94 -8.18
CA VAL A 6 6.16 -6.31 -7.52
C VAL A 6 6.23 -4.82 -7.85
N ASP A 7 6.02 -4.47 -9.11
CA ASP A 7 6.00 -3.08 -9.58
C ASP A 7 4.87 -2.29 -8.92
N PHE A 8 3.69 -2.90 -8.83
CA PHE A 8 2.54 -2.29 -8.16
C PHE A 8 2.74 -2.10 -6.66
N ILE A 9 3.31 -3.08 -5.95
CA ILE A 9 3.65 -2.95 -4.54
C ILE A 9 4.65 -1.81 -4.34
N THR A 10 5.68 -1.76 -5.18
CA THR A 10 6.72 -0.73 -5.15
C THR A 10 6.11 0.66 -5.41
N TYR A 11 5.17 0.74 -6.36
CA TYR A 11 4.40 1.94 -6.64
C TYR A 11 3.57 2.39 -5.42
N CYS A 12 2.83 1.48 -4.77
CA CYS A 12 2.04 1.79 -3.58
C CYS A 12 2.93 2.33 -2.45
N ILE A 13 4.03 1.64 -2.15
CA ILE A 13 4.98 2.05 -1.11
C ILE A 13 5.53 3.46 -1.39
N GLY A 14 5.91 3.74 -2.64
CA GLY A 14 6.46 5.03 -3.03
C GLY A 14 5.45 6.18 -2.94
N ASN A 15 4.18 5.94 -3.24
CA ASN A 15 3.14 6.97 -3.12
C ASN A 15 2.73 7.20 -1.66
N LEU A 16 2.56 6.12 -0.88
CA LEU A 16 2.29 6.20 0.56
C LEU A 16 3.42 6.92 1.30
N SER A 17 4.68 6.63 0.96
CA SER A 17 5.86 7.30 1.51
C SER A 17 5.78 8.82 1.33
N ARG A 18 5.44 9.29 0.13
CA ARG A 18 5.31 10.73 -0.16
C ARG A 18 4.12 11.34 0.58
N LYS A 19 2.99 10.66 0.61
CA LYS A 19 1.75 11.18 1.21
C LYS A 19 1.81 11.24 2.74
N LEU A 20 2.45 10.26 3.37
CA LEU A 20 2.61 10.16 4.82
C LEU A 20 3.90 10.80 5.35
N ASN A 21 4.76 11.32 4.47
CA ASN A 21 6.09 11.82 4.81
C ASN A 21 6.94 10.80 5.61
N LEU A 22 6.84 9.52 5.22
CA LEU A 22 7.60 8.41 5.80
C LEU A 22 8.61 7.89 4.80
N CYS A 23 9.73 7.33 5.25
CA CYS A 23 10.65 6.68 4.32
C CYS A 23 10.03 5.39 3.74
N PRO A 24 10.34 5.00 2.50
CA PRO A 24 9.75 3.80 1.87
C PRO A 24 9.96 2.51 2.66
N LYS A 25 11.11 2.39 3.35
CA LYS A 25 11.44 1.25 4.21
C LYS A 25 10.45 1.11 5.36
N GLU A 26 10.09 2.22 6.00
CA GLU A 26 9.14 2.25 7.11
C GLU A 26 7.74 1.86 6.63
N VAL A 27 7.29 2.41 5.50
CA VAL A 27 6.01 2.06 4.88
C VAL A 27 5.94 0.56 4.57
N TYR A 28 6.98 0.02 3.92
CA TYR A 28 7.04 -1.42 3.63
C TYR A 28 6.95 -2.26 4.92
N HIS A 29 7.71 -1.88 5.96
CA HIS A 29 7.71 -2.61 7.22
C HIS A 29 6.31 -2.61 7.86
N ARG A 30 5.65 -1.46 7.92
CA ARG A 30 4.28 -1.30 8.44
C ARG A 30 3.26 -2.13 7.67
N LEU A 31 3.29 -2.08 6.33
CA LEU A 31 2.37 -2.86 5.49
C LEU A 31 2.60 -4.36 5.65
N LYS A 32 3.85 -4.79 5.80
CA LYS A 32 4.21 -6.20 5.99
C LYS A 32 3.81 -6.72 7.38
N SER A 33 4.16 -6.00 8.44
CA SER A 33 3.92 -6.43 9.82
C SER A 33 2.44 -6.43 10.20
N SER A 34 1.66 -5.50 9.64
CA SER A 34 0.21 -5.44 9.80
C SER A 34 -0.56 -6.48 8.98
N GLY A 35 0.11 -7.17 8.05
CA GLY A 35 -0.53 -8.08 7.11
C GLY A 35 -1.29 -7.40 5.98
N ILE A 36 -1.31 -6.06 5.89
CA ILE A 36 -1.97 -5.33 4.80
C ILE A 36 -1.37 -5.73 3.44
N LEU A 37 -0.05 -5.94 3.38
CA LEU A 37 0.60 -6.33 2.13
C LEU A 37 0.10 -7.69 1.62
N SER A 38 0.08 -8.70 2.48
CA SER A 38 -0.28 -10.09 2.13
C SER A 38 -1.78 -10.36 2.15
N GLY A 39 -2.54 -9.61 2.93
CA GLY A 39 -3.97 -9.81 3.15
C GLY A 39 -4.89 -8.85 2.39
N TYR A 40 -4.34 -7.76 1.83
CA TYR A 40 -5.12 -6.78 1.07
C TYR A 40 -4.46 -6.41 -0.26
N ILE A 41 -3.23 -5.86 -0.25
CA ILE A 41 -2.62 -5.33 -1.48
C ILE A 41 -2.36 -6.43 -2.52
N ILE A 42 -1.74 -7.54 -2.13
CA ILE A 42 -1.45 -8.65 -3.05
C ILE A 42 -2.73 -9.34 -3.54
N PRO A 43 -3.67 -9.76 -2.65
CA PRO A 43 -4.89 -10.43 -3.11
C PRO A 43 -5.81 -9.55 -3.94
N SER A 44 -5.81 -8.23 -3.70
CA SER A 44 -6.70 -7.28 -4.38
C SER A 44 -6.03 -6.60 -5.58
N TYR A 45 -4.87 -7.09 -6.05
CA TYR A 45 -4.12 -6.50 -7.17
C TYR A 45 -5.03 -6.21 -8.36
N ASP A 46 -5.80 -7.21 -8.82
CA ASP A 46 -6.66 -7.10 -10.02
C ASP A 46 -7.67 -5.96 -9.95
N VAL A 47 -8.08 -5.55 -8.75
CA VAL A 47 -8.98 -4.42 -8.53
C VAL A 47 -8.19 -3.13 -8.33
N LEU A 48 -7.24 -3.13 -7.39
CA LEU A 48 -6.51 -1.94 -6.97
C LEU A 48 -5.67 -1.32 -8.10
N HIS A 49 -5.11 -2.14 -9.01
CA HIS A 49 -4.30 -1.63 -10.12
C HIS A 49 -5.12 -0.86 -11.18
N THR A 50 -6.45 -0.97 -11.13
CA THR A 50 -7.36 -0.22 -12.02
C THR A 50 -7.72 1.17 -11.49
N PHE A 51 -7.42 1.43 -10.20
CA PHE A 51 -7.80 2.68 -9.56
C PHE A 51 -6.93 3.85 -10.01
N GLY A 52 -7.54 5.03 -10.05
CA GLY A 52 -6.80 6.27 -10.19
C GLY A 52 -5.84 6.45 -9.01
N LYS A 53 -4.66 7.00 -9.28
CA LYS A 53 -3.59 7.17 -8.29
C LYS A 53 -4.07 7.76 -6.96
N ASP A 54 -4.73 8.92 -7.00
CA ASP A 54 -5.07 9.64 -5.76
C ASP A 54 -6.08 8.84 -4.94
N TYR A 55 -7.08 8.23 -5.60
CA TYR A 55 -8.07 7.37 -4.93
C TYR A 55 -7.42 6.14 -4.30
N LEU A 56 -6.54 5.45 -5.03
CA LEU A 56 -5.79 4.29 -4.50
C LEU A 56 -4.97 4.65 -3.25
N VAL A 57 -4.30 5.81 -3.27
CA VAL A 57 -3.45 6.22 -2.16
C VAL A 57 -4.28 6.58 -0.93
N GLU A 58 -5.39 7.32 -1.10
CA GLU A 58 -6.29 7.62 0.02
C GLU A 58 -6.94 6.35 0.58
N ASP A 59 -7.41 5.43 -0.27
CA ASP A 59 -7.97 4.13 0.17
C ASP A 59 -6.98 3.33 1.02
N LEU A 60 -5.73 3.23 0.57
CA LEU A 60 -4.69 2.53 1.33
C LEU A 60 -4.39 3.23 2.65
N ILE A 61 -4.39 4.56 2.69
CA ILE A 61 -4.17 5.32 3.93
C ILE A 61 -5.32 5.09 4.91
N ASP A 62 -6.55 5.14 4.44
CA ASP A 62 -7.72 4.93 5.29
C ASP A 62 -7.74 3.49 5.82
N TYR A 63 -7.43 2.50 4.98
CA TYR A 63 -7.28 1.12 5.44
C TYR A 63 -6.14 0.95 6.47
N MET A 64 -5.01 1.65 6.28
CA MET A 64 -3.92 1.66 7.27
C MET A 64 -4.36 2.27 8.61
N LYS A 65 -5.20 3.32 8.61
CA LYS A 65 -5.78 3.90 9.83
C LYS A 65 -6.78 2.95 10.50
N GLU A 66 -7.68 2.34 9.74
CA GLU A 66 -8.64 1.35 10.25
C GLU A 66 -7.94 0.16 10.94
N LYS A 67 -6.77 -0.24 10.42
CA LYS A 67 -5.93 -1.28 11.01
C LYS A 67 -5.02 -0.80 12.15
N GLY A 68 -5.08 0.48 12.53
CA GLY A 68 -4.26 1.07 13.60
C GLY A 68 -2.76 1.12 13.29
N VAL A 69 -2.39 1.08 12.01
CA VAL A 69 -0.99 1.05 11.54
C VAL A 69 -0.37 2.45 11.52
N ILE A 70 -1.21 3.45 11.29
CA ILE A 70 -0.88 4.88 11.31
C ILE A 70 -1.98 5.62 12.08
N GLY A 71 -1.61 6.74 12.69
CA GLY A 71 -2.51 7.63 13.44
C GLY A 71 -2.90 8.86 12.64
#